data_AF-A0A2M7NWL1-F1
#
_entry.id   AF-A0A2M7NWL1-F1
#
_cell.length_a   1.000
_cell.length_b   1.000
_cell.length_c   1.000
_cell.angle_alpha   90.00
_cell.angle_beta   90.00
_cell.angle_gamma   90.00
#
_symmetry.space_group_name_H-M   'P 1'
#
loop_
_entity.id
_entity.type
_entity.pdbx_description
1 polymer ?
#
loop_
_entity_poly.entity_id
_entity_poly.type
_entity_poly.pdbx_seq_one_letter_code
_entity_poly.pdbx_strand_id
1 'polypeptide(L)'
;RDSLKKIGFDTGLTTTPIIPVVIGDDMTAFRMWKSLFDKGVFVTPVVSPAVPPGRALIRVSMMASHTKRHVEEACAAFQEAGEELGIIRKGPGEKAPYKARRMTKMWNAMNRWMKNLWNWRRLKRPLT
;
A
#
# COMPACT_ATOMS: atom_id res chain seq x y z
N ARG A 1 12.49 13.24 5.27
CA ARG A 1 11.15 13.88 5.21
C ARG A 1 10.93 14.56 3.87
N ASP A 2 11.75 15.54 3.50
CA ASP A 2 11.49 16.38 2.33
C ASP A 2 11.51 15.58 1.01
N SER A 3 12.35 14.55 0.92
CA SER A 3 12.33 13.60 -0.21
C SER A 3 10.99 12.86 -0.34
N LEU A 4 10.41 12.35 0.76
CA LEU A 4 9.11 11.68 0.75
C LEU A 4 7.97 12.64 0.35
N LYS A 5 8.01 13.89 0.80
CA LYS A 5 7.06 14.93 0.37
C LYS A 5 7.18 15.21 -1.12
N LYS A 6 8.40 15.31 -1.66
CA LYS A 6 8.66 15.52 -3.09
C LYS A 6 8.14 14.37 -3.96
N ILE A 7 8.24 13.14 -3.46
CA ILE A 7 7.72 11.93 -4.11
C ILE A 7 6.17 11.91 -4.12
N GLY A 8 5.52 12.71 -3.26
CA GLY A 8 4.06 12.86 -3.23
C GLY A 8 3.37 12.16 -2.08
N PHE A 9 4.12 11.68 -1.07
CA PHE A 9 3.54 11.13 0.15
C PHE A 9 3.08 12.22 1.12
N ASP A 10 1.95 12.00 1.78
CA ASP A 10 1.52 12.81 2.90
C ASP A 10 2.30 12.41 4.16
N THR A 11 3.21 13.29 4.59
CA THR A 11 4.02 13.07 5.79
C THR A 11 3.52 13.82 7.04
N GLY A 12 2.33 14.43 6.98
CA GLY A 12 1.83 15.33 8.01
C GLY A 12 2.75 16.53 8.31
N LEU A 13 2.53 17.13 9.49
CA LEU A 13 3.21 18.34 9.96
C LEU A 13 4.28 18.07 11.05
N THR A 14 4.66 16.81 11.27
CA THR A 14 5.56 16.49 12.38
C THR A 14 6.98 17.04 12.15
N THR A 15 7.58 17.54 13.23
CA THR A 15 8.97 18.03 13.32
C THR A 15 9.89 17.06 14.05
N THR A 16 9.36 15.91 14.45
CA THR A 16 10.08 14.85 15.17
C THR A 16 10.86 13.95 14.20
N PRO A 17 11.86 13.18 14.67
CA PRO A 17 12.57 12.18 13.85
C PRO A 17 11.68 11.00 13.42
N ILE A 18 10.44 10.95 13.92
CA ILE A 18 9.42 10.00 13.51
C ILE A 18 8.54 10.66 12.45
N ILE A 19 8.64 10.15 11.22
CA ILE A 19 7.90 10.65 10.06
C ILE A 19 6.72 9.71 9.81
N PRO A 20 5.47 10.15 10.06
CA PRO A 20 4.30 9.38 9.66
C PRO A 20 4.12 9.50 8.15
N VAL A 21 3.75 8.42 7.46
CA VAL A 21 3.39 8.41 6.04
C VAL A 21 1.98 7.88 5.92
N VAL A 22 1.01 8.73 5.59
CA VAL A 22 -0.42 8.37 5.58
C VAL A 22 -0.74 7.54 4.35
N ILE A 23 -1.32 6.36 4.57
CA ILE A 23 -1.70 5.40 3.51
C ILE A 23 -3.23 5.31 3.37
N GLY A 24 -3.94 5.40 4.49
CA GLY A 24 -5.40 5.31 4.57
C GLY A 24 -5.87 3.89 4.87
N ASP A 25 -5.82 2.99 3.90
CA ASP A 25 -6.37 1.63 4.04
C ASP A 25 -5.39 0.66 4.72
N ASP A 26 -5.88 -0.10 5.71
CA ASP A 26 -5.09 -1.05 6.51
C ASP A 26 -4.41 -2.11 5.65
N MET A 27 -5.14 -2.71 4.69
CA MET A 27 -4.59 -3.74 3.82
C MET A 27 -3.54 -3.16 2.86
N THR A 28 -3.74 -1.93 2.40
CA THR A 28 -2.75 -1.22 1.58
C THR A 28 -1.51 -0.87 2.39
N ALA A 29 -1.64 -0.48 3.65
CA ALA A 29 -0.51 -0.25 4.55
C ALA A 29 0.29 -1.54 4.78
N PHE A 30 -0.36 -2.68 5.01
CA PHE A 30 0.34 -3.97 5.11
C PHE A 30 1.07 -4.38 3.83
N ARG A 31 0.45 -4.15 2.66
CA ARG A 31 1.10 -4.44 1.37
C ARG A 31 2.29 -3.52 1.13
N MET A 32 2.19 -2.26 1.52
CA MET A 32 3.30 -1.31 1.45
C MET A 32 4.44 -1.72 2.36
N TRP A 33 4.13 -2.06 3.61
CA TRP A 33 5.10 -2.58 4.56
C TRP A 33 5.83 -3.80 4.01
N LYS A 34 5.09 -4.77 3.46
CA LYS A 34 5.69 -5.96 2.85
C LYS A 34 6.58 -5.61 1.65
N SER A 35 6.12 -4.77 0.73
CA SER A 35 6.92 -4.36 -0.44
C SER A 35 8.21 -3.64 -0.04
N LEU A 36 8.15 -2.78 0.98
CA LEU A 36 9.33 -2.12 1.55
C LEU A 36 10.28 -3.11 2.22
N PHE A 37 9.74 -4.05 2.99
CA PHE A 37 10.52 -5.10 3.64
C PHE A 37 11.26 -5.98 2.62
N ASP A 38 10.58 -6.40 1.55
CA ASP A 38 11.16 -7.19 0.46
C ASP A 38 12.27 -6.41 -0.29
N LYS A 39 12.20 -5.08 -0.28
CA LYS A 39 13.22 -4.15 -0.83
C LYS A 39 14.32 -3.79 0.19
N GLY A 40 14.34 -4.43 1.37
CA GLY A 40 15.36 -4.23 2.40
C GLY A 40 15.13 -3.04 3.34
N VAL A 41 13.94 -2.43 3.31
CA VAL A 41 13.58 -1.26 4.13
C VAL A 41 12.58 -1.67 5.21
N PHE A 42 13.04 -1.69 6.46
CA PHE A 42 12.18 -2.01 7.60
C PHE A 42 11.48 -0.76 8.16
N VAL A 43 10.15 -0.80 8.21
CA VAL A 43 9.30 0.27 8.77
C VAL A 43 8.18 -0.33 9.60
N THR A 44 7.50 0.48 10.43
CA THR A 44 6.40 -0.02 11.28
C THR A 44 5.05 0.42 10.70
N PRO A 45 4.15 -0.50 10.31
CA PRO A 45 2.78 -0.13 9.99
C PRO A 45 2.00 0.16 11.27
N VAL A 46 1.18 1.20 11.23
CA VAL A 46 0.25 1.58 12.31
C VAL A 46 -1.15 1.54 11.72
N VAL A 47 -1.94 0.59 12.19
CA VAL A 47 -3.31 0.28 11.72
C VAL A 47 -4.27 0.26 12.90
N SER A 48 -5.58 0.11 12.64
CA SER A 48 -6.58 0.01 13.71
C SER A 48 -6.27 -1.16 14.65
N PRO A 49 -6.49 -1.01 15.99
CA PRO A 49 -7.21 0.08 16.68
C PRO A 49 -6.37 1.31 17.05
N ALA A 50 -5.07 1.32 16.77
CA ALA A 50 -4.17 2.41 17.18
C ALA A 50 -4.43 3.73 16.43
N VAL A 51 -5.02 3.66 15.24
CA VAL A 51 -5.50 4.80 14.46
C VAL A 51 -6.97 4.58 14.05
N PRO A 52 -7.74 5.68 13.83
CA PRO A 52 -9.10 5.57 13.31
C PRO A 52 -9.15 4.74 12.01
N PRO A 53 -10.24 3.97 11.79
CA PRO A 53 -10.41 3.20 10.56
C PRO A 53 -10.24 4.06 9.31
N GLY A 54 -9.48 3.56 8.33
CA GLY A 54 -9.22 4.28 7.08
C GLY A 54 -8.17 5.40 7.20
N ARG A 55 -7.42 5.45 8.30
CA ARG A 55 -6.23 6.31 8.47
C ARG A 55 -4.97 5.54 8.84
N ALA A 56 -4.81 4.33 8.29
CA ALA A 56 -3.56 3.59 8.41
C ALA A 56 -2.37 4.42 7.92
N LEU A 57 -1.23 4.28 8.59
CA LEU A 57 -0.01 5.00 8.26
C LEU A 57 1.22 4.10 8.45
N ILE A 58 2.30 4.44 7.76
CA ILE A 58 3.61 3.84 7.94
C ILE A 58 4.45 4.79 8.79
N ARG A 59 4.95 4.31 9.92
CA ARG A 59 5.85 5.04 10.80
C ARG A 59 7.28 4.81 10.35
N VAL A 60 7.92 5.87 9.86
CA VAL A 60 9.34 5.88 9.51
C VAL A 60 10.13 6.49 10.65
N SER A 61 11.02 5.70 11.26
CA SER A 61 11.88 6.15 12.37
C SER A 61 13.29 6.38 11.86
N MET A 62 13.71 7.65 11.80
CA MET A 62 15.08 8.00 11.41
C MET A 62 16.03 7.86 12.61
N MET A 63 17.12 7.10 12.42
CA MET A 63 18.21 6.99 13.41
C MET A 63 19.45 7.76 12.93
N ALA A 64 20.25 8.28 13.87
CA ALA A 64 21.49 9.00 13.58
C ALA A 64 22.54 8.16 12.83
N SER A 65 22.47 6.83 12.94
CA SER A 65 23.36 5.88 12.25
C SER A 65 23.06 5.73 10.75
N HIS A 66 21.95 6.25 10.23
CA HIS A 66 21.66 6.16 8.81
C HIS A 66 22.53 7.11 8.00
N THR A 67 23.21 6.56 6.99
CA THR A 67 23.96 7.35 6.01
C THR A 67 23.01 7.98 4.99
N LYS A 68 23.48 9.01 4.28
CA LYS A 68 22.73 9.60 3.16
C LYS A 68 22.30 8.54 2.13
N ARG A 69 23.19 7.60 1.82
CA ARG A 69 22.91 6.48 0.92
C ARG A 69 21.74 5.61 1.41
N HIS A 70 21.69 5.27 2.70
CA HIS A 70 20.55 4.53 3.25
C HIS A 70 19.24 5.30 3.10
N VAL A 71 19.27 6.63 3.23
CA VAL A 71 18.08 7.46 3.05
C VAL A 71 17.64 7.50 1.58
N GLU A 72 18.59 7.57 0.65
CA GLU A 72 18.32 7.55 -0.79
C GLU A 72 17.73 6.20 -1.23
N GLU A 73 18.32 5.09 -0.78
CA GLU A 73 17.82 3.73 -1.01
C GLU A 73 16.41 3.55 -0.43
N ALA A 74 16.19 4.04 0.79
CA ALA A 74 14.86 4.01 1.39
C ALA A 74 13.87 4.84 0.57
N CYS A 75 14.23 6.06 0.15
CA CYS A 75 13.35 6.89 -0.66
C CYS A 75 13.01 6.25 -2.01
N ALA A 76 13.97 5.60 -2.67
CA ALA A 76 13.75 4.86 -3.91
C ALA A 76 12.76 3.70 -3.69
N ALA A 77 12.96 2.89 -2.65
CA ALA A 77 12.03 1.82 -2.30
C ALA A 77 10.61 2.33 -1.99
N PHE A 78 10.50 3.47 -1.29
CA PHE A 78 9.23 4.14 -1.03
C PHE A 78 8.54 4.60 -2.31
N GLN A 79 9.29 5.18 -3.25
CA GLN A 79 8.76 5.59 -4.53
C GLN A 79 8.24 4.39 -5.32
N GLU A 80 9.06 3.36 -5.49
CA GLU A 80 8.68 2.14 -6.23
C GLU A 80 7.46 1.46 -5.61
N ALA A 81 7.44 1.24 -4.29
CA ALA A 81 6.32 0.62 -3.60
C ALA A 81 5.05 1.49 -3.69
N GLY A 82 5.20 2.81 -3.57
CA GLY A 82 4.09 3.75 -3.72
C GLY A 82 3.47 3.73 -5.12
N GLU A 83 4.30 3.66 -6.16
CA GLU A 83 3.86 3.56 -7.55
C GLU A 83 3.21 2.19 -7.85
N GLU A 84 3.82 1.09 -7.38
CA GLU A 84 3.28 -0.27 -7.50
C GLU A 84 1.88 -0.40 -6.87
N LEU A 85 1.67 0.25 -5.73
CA LEU A 85 0.42 0.22 -4.98
C LEU A 85 -0.58 1.28 -5.45
N GLY A 86 -0.16 2.24 -6.29
CA GLY A 86 -0.99 3.35 -6.75
C GLY A 86 -1.32 4.35 -5.64
N ILE A 87 -0.45 4.46 -4.63
CA ILE A 87 -0.57 5.41 -3.52
C ILE A 87 -0.11 6.80 -3.98
N ILE A 88 0.97 6.84 -4.76
CA ILE A 88 1.50 8.06 -5.40
C ILE A 88 1.38 7.94 -6.93
N ARG A 89 1.39 9.07 -7.63
CA ARG A 89 1.23 9.15 -9.09
C ARG A 89 2.60 9.19 -9.78
N LYS A 90 2.75 8.52 -10.93
CA LYS A 90 3.89 8.75 -11.84
C LYS A 90 3.71 10.12 -12.52
N GLY A 91 4.40 11.14 -12.03
CA GLY A 91 4.52 12.46 -12.69
C GLY A 91 3.38 13.46 -12.42
N PRO A 92 3.62 14.76 -12.67
CA PRO A 92 2.79 15.85 -12.15
C PRO A 92 1.60 16.15 -13.08
N GLY A 93 0.37 16.18 -12.53
CA GLY A 93 -0.72 16.91 -13.18
C GLY A 93 -2.12 16.32 -13.23
N GLU A 94 -2.48 15.25 -12.51
CA GLU A 94 -3.85 14.74 -12.60
C GLU A 94 -4.37 14.25 -11.23
N LYS A 95 -5.63 14.59 -10.89
CA LYS A 95 -6.25 14.33 -9.57
C LYS A 95 -6.95 12.95 -9.49
N ALA A 96 -6.89 12.34 -8.28
CA ALA A 96 -7.66 11.29 -7.54
C ALA A 96 -8.58 10.24 -8.25
N PRO A 97 -9.01 9.10 -7.63
CA PRO A 97 -8.64 8.45 -6.35
C PRO A 97 -8.33 6.91 -6.41
N TYR A 98 -7.93 6.38 -5.25
CA TYR A 98 -7.59 5.01 -4.81
C TYR A 98 -8.47 3.82 -5.29
N LYS A 99 -9.70 4.02 -5.76
CA LYS A 99 -10.64 2.89 -6.00
C LYS A 99 -10.58 2.23 -7.39
N ALA A 100 -9.85 2.77 -8.37
CA ALA A 100 -10.16 2.46 -9.76
C ALA A 100 -9.48 1.23 -10.40
N ARG A 101 -8.45 0.59 -9.82
CA ARG A 101 -7.59 -0.27 -10.70
C ARG A 101 -7.01 -1.59 -10.20
N ARG A 102 -7.23 -2.02 -8.96
CA ARG A 102 -6.57 -3.25 -8.45
C ARG A 102 -7.49 -4.31 -7.88
N MET A 103 -8.56 -4.61 -8.61
CA MET A 103 -9.35 -5.84 -8.37
C MET A 103 -9.87 -6.47 -9.67
N THR A 104 -9.16 -6.34 -10.80
CA THR A 104 -9.72 -6.80 -12.09
C THR A 104 -9.20 -8.16 -12.51
N LYS A 105 -7.92 -8.52 -12.27
CA LYS A 105 -7.40 -9.83 -12.72
C LYS A 105 -7.76 -10.98 -11.78
N MET A 106 -7.57 -10.81 -10.48
CA MET A 106 -7.86 -11.85 -9.48
C MET A 106 -9.37 -12.05 -9.27
N TRP A 107 -10.15 -10.97 -9.22
CA TRP A 107 -11.62 -11.04 -9.12
C TRP A 107 -12.27 -11.62 -10.37
N ASN A 108 -11.79 -11.29 -11.59
CA ASN A 108 -12.34 -11.90 -12.81
C ASN A 108 -11.97 -13.38 -12.96
N ALA A 109 -10.81 -13.80 -12.44
CA ALA A 109 -10.45 -15.21 -12.36
C ALA A 109 -11.33 -15.93 -11.32
N MET A 110 -11.52 -15.33 -10.15
CA MET A 110 -12.35 -15.86 -9.06
C MET A 110 -13.84 -15.91 -9.42
N ASN A 111 -14.38 -14.89 -10.10
CA ASN A 111 -15.76 -14.88 -10.59
C ASN A 111 -15.98 -15.88 -11.71
N ARG A 112 -15.00 -16.12 -12.59
CA ARG A 112 -15.08 -17.20 -13.58
C ARG A 112 -15.09 -18.56 -12.90
N TRP A 113 -14.22 -18.76 -11.91
CA TRP A 113 -14.17 -19.99 -11.12
C TRP A 113 -15.46 -20.22 -10.34
N MET A 114 -16.00 -19.21 -9.64
CA MET A 114 -17.25 -19.30 -8.89
C MET A 114 -18.47 -19.53 -9.79
N LYS A 115 -18.56 -18.88 -10.96
CA LYS A 115 -19.64 -19.13 -11.93
C LYS A 115 -19.59 -20.56 -12.48
N ASN A 116 -18.40 -21.09 -12.75
CA ASN A 116 -18.24 -22.49 -13.17
C ASN A 116 -18.59 -23.46 -12.04
N LEU A 117 -18.23 -23.15 -10.79
CA LEU A 117 -18.60 -23.95 -9.62
C LEU A 117 -20.12 -23.98 -9.39
N TRP A 118 -20.79 -22.84 -9.56
CA TRP A 118 -22.24 -22.71 -9.41
C TRP A 118 -23.02 -23.38 -10.54
N ASN A 119 -22.52 -23.33 -11.79
CA ASN A 119 -23.10 -24.10 -12.90
C ASN A 119 -22.92 -25.61 -12.70
N TRP A 120 -21.75 -26.06 -12.21
CA TRP A 120 -21.49 -27.47 -11.90
C TRP A 120 -22.38 -28.00 -10.78
N ARG A 121 -22.66 -27.20 -9.75
CA ARG A 121 -23.59 -27.53 -8.66
C ARG A 121 -25.05 -27.63 -9.12
N ARG A 122 -25.44 -26.89 -10.16
CA ARG A 122 -26.81 -26.88 -10.71
C ARG A 122 -27.10 -28.10 -11.61
N LEU A 123 -26.05 -28.71 -12.17
CA LEU A 123 -26.10 -29.90 -13.05
C LEU A 123 -26.12 -31.24 -12.30
N LYS A 124 -25.96 -31.26 -10.97
CA LYS A 124 -26.03 -32.47 -10.13
C LYS A 124 -27.18 -32.44 -9.12
N ARG A 125 -28.39 -32.12 -9.57
CA ARG A 125 -29.60 -32.59 -8.88
C ARG A 125 -29.91 -33.99 -9.42
N PRO A 126 -29.87 -35.06 -8.59
CA PRO A 126 -30.42 -36.33 -9.03
C PRO A 126 -31.91 -36.13 -9.31
N LEU A 127 -32.36 -36.50 -10.51
CA LEU A 127 -33.77 -36.74 -10.78
C LEU A 127 -34.10 -38.10 -10.17
N THR A 128 -34.62 -38.08 -8.94
CA THR A 128 -35.54 -39.04 -8.31
C THR A 128 -35.65 -38.70 -6.84
#